data_AF-A0A842VUV8-F1
#
_entry.id   AF-A0A842VUV8-F1
#
_cell.length_a   1.000
_cell.length_b   1.000
_cell.length_c   1.000
_cell.angle_alpha   90.00
_cell.angle_beta   90.00
_cell.angle_gamma   90.00
#
_symmetry.space_group_name_H-M   'P 1'
#
loop_
_entity.id
_entity.type
_entity.pdbx_description
1 polymer ?
#
loop_
_entity_poly.entity_id
_entity_poly.type
_entity_poly.pdbx_seq_one_letter_code
_entity_poly.pdbx_strand_id
1 'polypeptide(L)'
;DIILGSPFWAPGTLVIKGIEGFVVGWVFQRLKKSEIIEKYWKLFTIILSLLLSGILIIVGIYIIELDVIFVIVFGMILLCISTLLGLTIQKDTGIKLASIIPGGIILVLGYFLYISFILDSIRPGFYADWAENPLSAGLWELPWDVMQFLISTVIAIPLIAAIEPLVKKYYR
;
A
#
# COMPACT_ATOMS: atom_id res chain seq x y z
N ASP A 1 -16.81 3.67 -0.87
CA ASP A 1 -17.19 4.97 -1.45
C ASP A 1 -18.70 5.17 -1.53
N ILE A 2 -19.43 4.39 -2.32
CA ILE A 2 -20.89 4.58 -2.49
C ILE A 2 -21.66 4.40 -1.16
N ILE A 3 -21.37 3.33 -0.42
CA ILE A 3 -22.00 3.05 0.88
C ILE A 3 -21.57 4.07 1.96
N LEU A 4 -20.36 4.62 1.84
CA LEU A 4 -19.79 5.57 2.79
C LEU A 4 -20.20 7.03 2.50
N GLY A 5 -21.06 7.27 1.51
CA GLY A 5 -21.54 8.61 1.17
C GLY A 5 -20.57 9.45 0.34
N SER A 6 -19.55 8.83 -0.26
CA SER A 6 -18.48 9.48 -1.04
C SER A 6 -18.48 9.04 -2.52
N PRO A 7 -19.62 9.13 -3.25
CA PRO A 7 -19.73 8.57 -4.60
C PRO A 7 -18.82 9.26 -5.63
N PHE A 8 -18.44 10.51 -5.39
CA PHE A 8 -17.51 11.28 -6.22
C PHE A 8 -16.06 10.76 -6.15
N TRP A 9 -15.72 9.88 -5.20
CA TRP A 9 -14.42 9.20 -5.18
C TRP A 9 -14.43 7.85 -5.92
N ALA A 10 -15.60 7.20 -5.93
CA ALA A 10 -15.78 5.84 -6.42
C ALA A 10 -15.21 5.55 -7.84
N PRO A 11 -15.41 6.40 -8.86
CA PRO A 11 -14.90 6.09 -10.20
C PRO A 11 -13.36 6.13 -10.25
N GLY A 12 -12.73 7.12 -9.62
CA GLY A 12 -11.27 7.22 -9.52
C GLY A 12 -10.69 6.04 -8.75
N THR A 13 -11.23 5.77 -7.56
CA THR A 13 -10.78 4.67 -6.70
C THR A 13 -10.88 3.31 -7.39
N LEU A 14 -11.96 3.05 -8.14
CA LEU A 14 -12.11 1.81 -8.90
C LEU A 14 -10.98 1.62 -9.94
N VAL A 15 -10.69 2.66 -10.72
CA VAL A 15 -9.63 2.62 -11.74
C VAL A 15 -8.27 2.43 -11.09
N ILE A 16 -7.96 3.20 -10.05
CA ILE A 16 -6.69 3.14 -9.32
C ILE A 16 -6.50 1.74 -8.72
N LYS A 17 -7.49 1.22 -8.00
CA LYS A 17 -7.44 -0.11 -7.38
C LYS A 17 -7.34 -1.24 -8.40
N GLY A 18 -8.01 -1.09 -9.55
CA GLY A 18 -7.93 -2.03 -10.66
C GLY A 18 -6.51 -2.12 -11.23
N ILE A 19 -5.89 -0.97 -11.51
CA ILE A 19 -4.51 -0.90 -12.03
C ILE A 19 -3.51 -1.38 -10.97
N GLU A 20 -3.66 -0.93 -9.72
CA GLU A 20 -2.85 -1.37 -8.58
C GLU A 20 -2.84 -2.90 -8.47
N GLY A 21 -4.02 -3.53 -8.40
CA GLY A 21 -4.14 -4.98 -8.27
C GLY A 21 -3.54 -5.74 -9.45
N PHE A 22 -3.76 -5.25 -10.68
CA PHE A 22 -3.15 -5.83 -11.88
C PHE A 22 -1.63 -5.78 -11.84
N VAL A 23 -1.05 -4.62 -11.52
CA VAL A 23 0.41 -4.44 -11.48
C VAL A 23 1.04 -5.28 -10.37
N VAL A 24 0.45 -5.29 -9.17
CA VAL A 24 0.93 -6.13 -8.05
C VAL A 24 0.95 -7.60 -8.46
N GLY A 25 -0.12 -8.10 -9.07
CA GLY A 25 -0.21 -9.48 -9.55
C GLY A 25 0.81 -9.79 -10.65
N TRP A 26 0.98 -8.89 -11.61
CA TRP A 26 1.94 -9.04 -12.70
C TRP A 26 3.39 -9.04 -12.21
N VAL A 27 3.77 -8.11 -11.33
CA VAL A 27 5.10 -8.05 -10.71
C VAL A 27 5.37 -9.31 -9.89
N PHE A 28 4.40 -9.76 -9.10
CA PHE A 28 4.53 -10.98 -8.31
C PHE A 28 4.86 -12.20 -9.18
N GLN A 29 4.15 -12.39 -10.30
CA GLN A 29 4.41 -13.49 -11.22
C GLN A 29 5.80 -13.44 -11.86
N ARG A 30 6.35 -12.24 -12.05
CA ARG A 30 7.71 -12.06 -12.59
C ARG A 30 8.77 -12.35 -11.53
N LEU A 31 8.63 -11.78 -10.35
CA LEU A 31 9.60 -11.92 -9.27
C LEU A 31 9.64 -13.36 -8.72
N LYS A 32 8.51 -14.06 -8.68
CA LYS A 32 8.43 -15.46 -8.24
C LYS A 32 9.30 -16.42 -9.08
N LYS A 33 9.62 -16.05 -10.33
CA LYS A 33 10.47 -16.85 -11.22
C LYS A 33 11.97 -16.59 -11.02
N SER A 34 12.35 -15.67 -10.14
CA SER A 34 13.75 -15.28 -9.94
C SER A 34 14.47 -16.23 -8.99
N GLU A 35 15.39 -17.03 -9.53
CA GLU A 35 16.24 -17.93 -8.75
C GLU A 35 17.12 -17.19 -7.72
N ILE A 36 17.54 -15.96 -8.03
CA ILE A 36 18.32 -15.13 -7.12
C ILE A 36 17.50 -14.76 -5.89
N ILE A 37 16.26 -14.32 -6.09
CA ILE A 37 15.38 -13.95 -4.97
C ILE A 37 15.04 -15.20 -4.16
N GLU A 38 14.78 -16.33 -4.82
CA GLU A 38 14.55 -17.61 -4.15
C GLU A 38 15.77 -18.03 -3.31
N LYS A 39 17.00 -17.83 -3.79
CA LYS A 39 18.22 -18.15 -3.04
C LYS A 39 18.41 -17.27 -1.81
N TYR A 40 18.12 -15.96 -1.92
CA TYR A 40 18.37 -14.96 -0.86
C TYR A 40 17.10 -14.46 -0.16
N TRP A 41 16.02 -15.25 -0.20
CA TRP A 41 14.68 -14.82 0.17
C TRP A 41 14.56 -14.27 1.60
N LYS A 42 15.31 -14.83 2.57
CA LYS A 42 15.32 -14.38 3.98
C LYS A 42 15.86 -12.96 4.11
N LEU A 43 17.06 -12.74 3.55
CA LEU A 43 17.71 -11.44 3.57
C LEU A 43 16.88 -10.41 2.81
N PHE A 44 16.35 -10.79 1.65
CA PHE A 44 15.46 -9.95 0.85
C PHE A 44 14.22 -9.51 1.64
N THR A 45 13.60 -10.44 2.38
CA THR A 45 12.42 -10.12 3.21
C THR A 45 12.79 -9.17 4.34
N ILE A 46 13.87 -9.43 5.08
CA ILE A 46 14.31 -8.55 6.20
C ILE A 46 14.56 -7.12 5.70
N ILE A 47 15.27 -6.97 4.58
CA ILE A 47 15.57 -5.65 4.01
C ILE A 47 14.28 -4.90 3.66
N LEU A 48 13.33 -5.56 2.98
CA LEU A 48 12.06 -4.94 2.60
C LEU A 48 11.21 -4.57 3.82
N SER A 49 11.13 -5.46 4.80
CA SER A 49 10.42 -5.22 6.06
C SER A 49 10.98 -4.00 6.79
N LEU A 50 12.31 -3.87 6.86
CA LEU A 50 12.97 -2.74 7.49
C LEU A 50 12.71 -1.44 6.72
N LEU A 51 12.80 -1.47 5.38
CA LEU A 51 12.53 -0.30 4.55
C LEU A 51 11.09 0.19 4.70
N LEU A 52 10.11 -0.71 4.58
CA LEU A 52 8.68 -0.33 4.67
C LEU A 52 8.31 0.16 6.07
N SER A 53 8.81 -0.49 7.12
CA SER A 53 8.63 -0.02 8.50
C SER A 53 9.31 1.33 8.73
N GLY A 54 10.51 1.53 8.20
CA GLY A 54 11.24 2.80 8.33
C GLY A 54 10.51 3.95 7.65
N ILE A 55 10.01 3.73 6.43
CA ILE A 55 9.20 4.72 5.70
C ILE A 55 7.94 5.05 6.49
N LEU A 56 7.24 4.05 7.05
CA LEU A 56 6.05 4.28 7.87
C LEU A 56 6.36 5.20 9.05
N ILE A 57 7.46 4.92 9.76
CA ILE A 57 7.86 5.71 10.93
C ILE A 57 8.22 7.15 10.53
N ILE A 58 9.01 7.32 9.48
CA ILE A 58 9.45 8.63 9.02
C ILE A 58 8.25 9.47 8.55
N VAL A 59 7.38 8.90 7.72
CA VAL A 59 6.20 9.62 7.21
C VAL A 59 5.22 9.93 8.33
N GLY A 60 4.94 8.97 9.21
CA GLY A 60 4.01 9.15 10.32
C GLY A 60 4.45 10.24 11.30
N ILE A 61 5.74 10.30 11.66
CA ILE A 61 6.26 11.28 12.63
C ILE A 61 6.50 12.64 11.99
N TYR A 62 7.21 12.69 10.85
CA TYR A 62 7.73 13.95 10.33
C TYR A 62 6.85 14.63 9.30
N ILE A 63 5.93 13.90 8.67
CA ILE A 63 5.07 14.45 7.61
C ILE A 63 3.63 14.60 8.09
N ILE A 64 3.11 13.59 8.80
CA ILE A 64 1.73 13.60 9.31
C ILE A 64 1.65 14.09 10.76
N GLU A 65 2.80 14.16 11.45
CA GLU A 65 2.90 14.64 12.83
C GLU A 65 2.02 13.84 13.82
N LEU A 66 1.91 12.53 13.61
CA LEU A 66 1.21 11.62 14.53
C LEU A 66 2.02 11.39 15.82
N ASP A 67 1.33 10.87 16.84
CA ASP A 67 1.97 10.48 18.10
C ASP A 67 3.13 9.51 17.87
N VAL A 68 4.30 9.88 18.39
CA VAL A 68 5.56 9.17 18.16
C VAL A 68 5.48 7.71 18.64
N ILE A 69 4.87 7.49 19.81
CA ILE A 69 4.77 6.15 20.39
C ILE A 69 3.85 5.29 19.51
N PHE A 70 2.70 5.83 19.13
CA PHE A 70 1.74 5.16 18.26
C PHE A 70 2.38 4.71 16.94
N VAL A 71 3.10 5.61 16.26
CA VAL A 71 3.73 5.32 14.96
C VAL A 71 4.86 4.30 15.10
N ILE A 72 5.71 4.41 16.13
CA ILE A 72 6.79 3.44 16.38
C ILE A 72 6.21 2.05 16.63
N VAL A 73 5.16 1.94 17.43
CA VAL A 73 4.50 0.66 17.71
C VAL A 73 3.97 0.05 16.41
N PHE A 74 3.30 0.82 15.56
CA PHE A 74 2.80 0.33 14.27
C PHE A 74 3.91 -0.09 13.31
N GLY A 75 5.00 0.68 13.22
CA GLY A 75 6.17 0.32 12.44
C GLY A 75 6.78 -0.99 12.92
N MET A 76 6.99 -1.12 14.24
CA MET A 76 7.52 -2.35 14.84
C MET A 76 6.60 -3.56 14.60
N ILE A 77 5.28 -3.39 14.64
CA ILE A 77 4.32 -4.44 14.29
C ILE A 77 4.50 -4.87 12.83
N LEU A 78 4.58 -3.91 11.90
CA LEU A 78 4.82 -4.21 10.48
C LEU A 78 6.14 -4.97 10.29
N LEU A 79 7.23 -4.50 10.90
CA LEU A 79 8.55 -5.13 10.84
C LEU A 79 8.51 -6.56 11.38
N CYS A 80 7.97 -6.75 12.57
CA CYS A 80 7.89 -8.05 13.24
C CYS A 80 7.02 -9.03 12.45
N ILE A 81 5.80 -8.66 12.06
CA ILE A 81 4.88 -9.55 11.34
C ILE A 81 5.50 -9.97 10.00
N SER A 82 5.95 -9.00 9.21
CA SER A 82 6.49 -9.29 7.88
C SER A 82 7.78 -10.12 7.93
N THR A 83 8.65 -9.85 8.90
CA THR A 83 9.88 -10.63 9.11
C THR A 83 9.57 -12.03 9.61
N LEU A 84 8.68 -12.20 10.60
CA LEU A 84 8.30 -13.51 11.14
C LEU A 84 7.64 -14.37 10.05
N LEU A 85 6.64 -13.83 9.35
CA LEU A 85 5.94 -14.54 8.27
C LEU A 85 6.90 -14.94 7.14
N GLY A 86 7.80 -14.02 6.78
CA GLY A 86 8.89 -14.30 5.86
C GLY A 86 9.70 -15.48 6.33
N LEU A 87 10.43 -15.31 7.42
CA LEU A 87 11.46 -16.25 7.87
C LEU A 87 10.93 -17.63 8.24
N THR A 88 9.66 -17.75 8.64
CA THR A 88 9.12 -19.00 9.22
C THR A 88 8.00 -19.67 8.43
N ILE A 89 7.13 -18.91 7.74
CA ILE A 89 5.88 -19.47 7.19
C ILE A 89 5.89 -19.47 5.65
N GLN A 90 6.33 -18.38 5.00
CA GLN A 90 6.21 -18.23 3.55
C GLN A 90 7.47 -17.63 2.94
N LYS A 91 8.20 -18.46 2.17
CA LYS A 91 9.38 -18.03 1.39
C LYS A 91 9.05 -16.88 0.42
N ASP A 92 7.82 -16.83 -0.07
CA ASP A 92 7.35 -15.82 -1.02
C ASP A 92 7.01 -14.47 -0.35
N THR A 93 7.11 -14.32 0.98
CA THR A 93 6.71 -13.06 1.67
C THR A 93 7.49 -11.86 1.17
N GLY A 94 8.82 -11.96 1.03
CA GLY A 94 9.62 -10.88 0.46
C GLY A 94 9.19 -10.52 -0.96
N ILE A 95 8.79 -11.51 -1.76
CA ILE A 95 8.26 -11.30 -3.11
C ILE A 95 6.91 -10.59 -3.07
N LYS A 96 6.02 -10.98 -2.15
CA LYS A 96 4.74 -10.30 -1.91
C LYS A 96 4.96 -8.83 -1.53
N LEU A 97 5.84 -8.56 -0.56
CA LEU A 97 6.22 -7.20 -0.15
C LEU A 97 6.77 -6.37 -1.32
N ALA A 98 7.71 -6.92 -2.09
CA ALA A 98 8.29 -6.26 -3.25
C ALA A 98 7.25 -5.94 -4.33
N SER A 99 6.27 -6.82 -4.50
CA SER A 99 5.21 -6.66 -5.50
C SER A 99 4.19 -5.60 -5.11
N ILE A 100 3.98 -5.38 -3.80
CA ILE A 100 3.09 -4.34 -3.27
C ILE A 100 3.67 -2.94 -3.52
N ILE A 101 5.01 -2.77 -3.55
CA ILE A 101 5.65 -1.45 -3.71
C ILE A 101 5.22 -0.72 -5.00
N PRO A 102 5.32 -1.31 -6.21
CA PRO A 102 4.81 -0.68 -7.43
C PRO A 102 3.30 -0.35 -7.36
N GLY A 103 2.52 -1.21 -6.70
CA GLY A 103 1.10 -0.94 -6.43
C GLY A 103 0.89 0.29 -5.56
N GLY A 104 1.67 0.43 -4.49
CA GLY A 104 1.68 1.62 -3.62
C GLY A 104 2.02 2.89 -4.37
N ILE A 105 3.00 2.84 -5.28
CA ILE A 105 3.35 3.99 -6.13
C ILE A 105 2.16 4.38 -7.03
N ILE A 106 1.49 3.41 -7.64
CA ILE A 106 0.29 3.64 -8.47
C ILE A 106 -0.85 4.21 -7.63
N LEU A 107 -1.02 3.73 -6.40
CA LEU A 107 -2.02 4.24 -5.47
C LEU A 107 -1.78 5.72 -5.17
N VAL A 108 -0.57 6.07 -4.73
CA VAL A 108 -0.21 7.44 -4.34
C VAL A 108 -0.28 8.39 -5.54
N LEU A 109 0.29 8.00 -6.69
CA LEU A 109 0.23 8.81 -7.90
C LEU A 109 -1.19 8.89 -8.45
N GLY A 110 -1.95 7.80 -8.37
CA GLY A 110 -3.32 7.74 -8.86
C GLY A 110 -4.22 8.70 -8.12
N TYR A 111 -4.19 8.69 -6.79
CA TYR A 111 -4.97 9.62 -5.97
C TYR A 111 -4.51 11.06 -6.15
N PHE A 112 -3.20 11.31 -6.18
CA PHE A 112 -2.65 12.63 -6.49
C PHE A 112 -3.20 13.19 -7.82
N LEU A 113 -3.13 12.41 -8.91
CA LEU A 113 -3.64 12.84 -10.23
C LEU A 113 -5.15 13.00 -10.23
N TYR A 114 -5.87 12.10 -9.56
CA TYR A 114 -7.32 12.16 -9.47
C TYR A 114 -7.80 13.45 -8.80
N ILE A 115 -7.22 13.78 -7.64
CA ILE A 115 -7.56 15.00 -6.89
C ILE A 115 -7.14 16.24 -7.66
N SER A 116 -5.92 16.25 -8.21
CA SER A 116 -5.33 17.42 -8.85
C SER A 116 -6.01 17.81 -10.17
N PHE A 117 -6.62 16.86 -10.89
CA PHE A 117 -7.11 17.13 -12.25
C PHE A 117 -8.56 16.72 -12.50
N ILE A 118 -9.09 15.72 -11.79
CA ILE A 118 -10.39 15.13 -12.13
C ILE A 118 -11.46 15.55 -11.13
N LEU A 119 -11.12 15.57 -9.84
CA LEU A 119 -12.11 15.65 -8.76
C LEU A 119 -12.92 16.96 -8.78
N ASP A 120 -12.29 18.09 -9.10
CA ASP A 120 -13.00 19.38 -9.21
C ASP A 120 -13.93 19.45 -10.41
N SER A 121 -13.56 18.80 -11.51
CA SER A 121 -14.41 18.73 -12.70
C SER A 121 -15.71 17.98 -12.40
N ILE A 122 -15.65 17.01 -11.48
CA ILE A 122 -16.80 16.22 -11.04
C ILE A 122 -17.57 16.95 -9.92
N ARG A 123 -16.87 17.58 -8.99
CA ARG A 123 -17.44 18.29 -7.84
C ARG A 123 -16.72 19.64 -7.67
N PRO A 124 -17.21 20.70 -8.37
CA PRO A 124 -16.60 22.02 -8.29
C PRO A 124 -16.56 22.54 -6.85
N GLY A 125 -15.39 23.05 -6.44
CA GLY A 125 -15.19 23.61 -5.11
C GLY A 125 -15.00 22.58 -4.01
N PHE A 126 -14.77 21.30 -4.34
CA PHE A 126 -14.58 20.21 -3.36
C PHE A 126 -13.53 20.52 -2.28
N TYR A 127 -12.47 21.24 -2.66
CA TYR A 127 -11.31 21.51 -1.82
C TYR A 127 -11.23 22.96 -1.31
N ALA A 128 -12.24 23.79 -1.58
CA ALA A 128 -12.24 25.20 -1.19
C ALA A 128 -12.11 25.43 0.32
N ASP A 129 -12.48 24.43 1.14
CA ASP A 129 -12.44 24.52 2.60
C ASP A 129 -11.05 24.25 3.21
N TRP A 130 -10.14 23.62 2.46
CA TRP A 130 -8.89 23.08 3.02
C TRP A 130 -7.67 23.19 2.11
N ALA A 131 -7.81 23.65 0.86
CA ALA A 131 -6.69 23.87 -0.05
C ALA A 131 -6.89 25.10 -0.94
N GLU A 132 -5.80 25.75 -1.31
CA GLU A 132 -5.82 26.95 -2.16
C GLU A 132 -6.17 26.62 -3.62
N ASN A 133 -5.72 25.44 -4.08
CA ASN A 133 -5.92 24.97 -5.45
C ASN A 133 -5.90 23.42 -5.51
N PRO A 134 -6.43 22.79 -6.58
CA PRO A 134 -6.46 21.32 -6.69
C PRO A 134 -5.10 20.63 -6.55
N LEU A 135 -4.02 21.29 -7.01
CA LEU A 135 -2.69 20.71 -6.92
C LEU A 135 -2.21 20.65 -5.45
N SER A 136 -2.43 21.72 -4.68
CA SER A 136 -2.17 21.73 -3.23
C SER A 136 -3.04 20.73 -2.49
N ALA A 137 -4.26 20.50 -2.95
CA ALA A 137 -5.16 19.51 -2.38
C ALA A 137 -4.59 18.08 -2.57
N GLY A 138 -4.13 17.76 -3.78
CA GLY A 138 -3.48 16.48 -4.06
C GLY A 138 -2.17 16.27 -3.28
N LEU A 139 -1.37 17.32 -3.09
CA LEU A 139 -0.15 17.25 -2.28
C LEU A 139 -0.46 17.00 -0.80
N TRP A 140 -1.56 17.54 -0.29
CA TRP A 140 -2.00 17.31 1.09
C TRP A 140 -2.41 15.85 1.31
N GLU A 141 -3.03 15.20 0.33
CA GLU A 141 -3.45 13.80 0.47
C GLU A 141 -2.28 12.80 0.43
N LEU A 142 -1.18 13.18 -0.22
CA LEU A 142 -0.04 12.30 -0.52
C LEU A 142 0.51 11.53 0.71
N PRO A 143 0.68 12.14 1.90
CA PRO A 143 1.09 11.43 3.11
C PRO A 143 0.07 10.39 3.57
N TRP A 144 -1.23 10.70 3.48
CA TRP A 144 -2.32 9.79 3.85
C TRP A 144 -2.37 8.56 2.94
N ASP A 145 -2.18 8.76 1.63
CA ASP A 145 -2.09 7.68 0.65
C ASP A 145 -0.91 6.75 0.93
N VAL A 146 0.25 7.32 1.28
CA VAL A 146 1.43 6.54 1.68
C VAL A 146 1.16 5.71 2.93
N MET A 147 0.48 6.29 3.93
CA MET A 147 0.04 5.53 5.11
C MET A 147 -0.94 4.44 4.77
N GLN A 148 -1.94 4.71 3.92
CA GLN A 148 -2.93 3.73 3.50
C GLN A 148 -2.25 2.52 2.86
N PHE A 149 -1.28 2.74 1.96
CA PHE A 149 -0.48 1.69 1.35
C PHE A 149 0.32 0.86 2.38
N LEU A 150 1.00 1.53 3.32
CA LEU A 150 1.85 0.85 4.30
C LEU A 150 1.04 0.05 5.33
N ILE A 151 -0.07 0.60 5.81
CA ILE A 151 -1.00 -0.09 6.73
C ILE A 151 -1.66 -1.27 6.01
N SER A 152 -2.08 -1.09 4.76
CA SER A 152 -2.65 -2.18 3.96
C SER A 152 -1.67 -3.35 3.80
N THR A 153 -0.37 -3.05 3.74
CA THR A 153 0.67 -4.09 3.68
C THR A 153 0.71 -4.93 4.97
N VAL A 154 0.51 -4.34 6.15
CA VAL A 154 0.43 -5.06 7.44
C VAL A 154 -0.72 -6.09 7.41
N ILE A 155 -1.86 -5.70 6.85
CA ILE A 155 -3.08 -6.51 6.85
C ILE A 155 -3.05 -7.55 5.73
N ALA A 156 -2.53 -7.18 4.55
CA ALA A 156 -2.57 -8.03 3.36
C ALA A 156 -1.79 -9.34 3.55
N ILE A 157 -0.62 -9.31 4.18
CA ILE A 157 0.23 -10.51 4.31
C ILE A 157 -0.46 -11.62 5.14
N PRO A 158 -0.94 -11.39 6.38
CA PRO A 158 -1.67 -12.41 7.13
C PRO A 158 -2.99 -12.80 6.45
N LEU A 159 -3.68 -11.86 5.81
CA LEU A 159 -4.90 -12.14 5.08
C LEU A 159 -4.66 -13.10 3.90
N ILE A 160 -3.62 -12.86 3.10
CA ILE A 160 -3.23 -13.76 2.01
C ILE A 160 -2.85 -15.13 2.59
N ALA A 161 -2.13 -15.18 3.70
CA ALA A 161 -1.79 -16.44 4.36
C ALA A 161 -3.02 -17.24 4.78
N ALA A 162 -4.07 -16.57 5.25
CA ALA A 162 -5.33 -17.22 5.63
C ALA A 162 -6.17 -17.67 4.41
N ILE A 163 -6.18 -16.89 3.32
CA ILE A 163 -7.04 -17.12 2.16
C ILE A 163 -6.40 -18.07 1.14
N GLU A 164 -5.07 -18.04 0.97
CA GLU A 164 -4.36 -18.81 -0.05
C GLU A 164 -4.66 -20.33 -0.03
N PRO A 165 -4.75 -21.01 1.13
CA PRO A 165 -5.14 -22.42 1.19
C PRO A 165 -6.57 -22.67 0.72
N LEU A 166 -7.50 -21.76 1.01
CA LEU A 166 -8.91 -21.87 0.62
C LEU A 166 -9.05 -21.73 -0.89
N VAL A 167 -8.40 -20.74 -1.50
CA VAL A 167 -8.47 -20.52 -2.95
C VAL A 167 -7.91 -21.72 -3.71
N LYS A 168 -6.76 -22.27 -3.27
CA LYS A 168 -6.17 -23.47 -3.88
C LYS A 168 -7.05 -24.71 -3.76
N LYS A 169 -7.96 -24.77 -2.79
CA LYS A 169 -8.91 -25.90 -2.65
C LYS A 169 -10.02 -25.86 -3.70
N TYR A 170 -10.48 -24.68 -4.10
CA TYR A 170 -11.62 -24.51 -5.00
C TYR A 170 -11.24 -24.29 -6.47
N TYR A 171 -10.03 -23.81 -6.75
CA TYR A 171 -9.58 -23.45 -8.09
C TYR A 171 -8.38 -24.28 -8.57
N ARG A 172 -8.24 -25.52 -8.06
CA ARG A 172 -7.29 -26.52 -8.56
C ARG A 172 -7.97 -27.50 -9.50
#